data_AF-A0A925CQI6-F1
#
_entry.id   AF-A0A925CQI6-F1
#
_cell.length_a   1.000
_cell.length_b   1.000
_cell.length_c   1.000
_cell.angle_alpha   90.00
_cell.angle_beta   90.00
_cell.angle_gamma   90.00
#
_symmetry.space_group_name_H-M   'P 1'
#
loop_
_entity.id
_entity.type
_entity.pdbx_description
1 polymer ?
#
loop_
_entity_poly.entity_id
_entity_poly.type
_entity_poly.pdbx_seq_one_letter_code
_entity_poly.pdbx_strand_id
1 'polypeptide(L)'
;MTGVLDRDDGPAQYSLAEQAEIRAVVLGAAVPHCPRCDTHPAMSRKEIGGGSFGLGYQRKRDWFVCPRCRRSAIFDLRRGTRN
;
A
#
# COMPACT_ATOMS: atom_id res chain seq x y z
N MET A 1 28.13 1.57 -12.36
CA MET A 1 26.95 1.42 -13.23
C MET A 1 25.85 0.74 -12.43
N THR A 2 25.02 1.49 -11.71
CA THR A 2 23.91 0.90 -10.92
C THR A 2 22.66 0.99 -11.77
N GLY A 3 22.38 -0.09 -12.52
CA GLY A 3 21.22 -0.19 -13.39
C GLY A 3 19.93 -0.11 -12.58
N VAL A 4 19.17 0.96 -12.79
CA VAL A 4 17.76 1.06 -12.38
C VAL A 4 16.93 0.21 -13.36
N LEU A 5 17.13 -1.10 -13.34
CA LEU A 5 16.26 -2.05 -14.03
C LEU A 5 15.05 -2.31 -13.11
N ASP A 6 14.08 -1.39 -13.13
CA ASP A 6 12.62 -1.65 -12.93
C ASP A 6 11.79 -0.34 -12.98
N ARG A 7 12.05 0.60 -13.90
CA ARG A 7 11.08 1.69 -14.16
C ARG A 7 10.07 1.21 -15.18
N ASP A 8 9.19 0.34 -14.72
CA ASP A 8 7.95 0.05 -15.44
C ASP A 8 7.10 1.33 -15.43
N ASP A 9 6.94 1.96 -16.60
CA ASP A 9 6.16 3.21 -16.80
C ASP A 9 4.63 2.97 -16.71
N GLY A 10 4.24 1.82 -16.16
CA GLY A 10 2.86 1.46 -15.89
C GLY A 10 2.23 2.31 -14.77
N PRO A 11 0.94 2.12 -14.50
CA PRO A 11 0.23 2.88 -13.47
C PRO A 11 0.94 2.75 -12.11
N ALA A 12 1.00 3.87 -11.39
CA ALA A 12 1.59 3.94 -10.05
C ALA A 12 0.81 3.09 -9.01
N GLN A 13 -0.41 2.67 -9.35
CA GLN A 13 -1.24 1.78 -8.55
C GLN A 13 -1.13 0.34 -9.05
N TYR A 14 -1.13 -0.61 -8.12
CA TYR A 14 -1.27 -2.03 -8.42
C TYR A 14 -2.64 -2.32 -9.05
N SER A 15 -2.76 -3.38 -9.84
CA SER A 15 -4.06 -3.86 -10.33
C SER A 15 -4.94 -4.36 -9.19
N LEU A 16 -6.24 -4.53 -9.45
CA LEU A 16 -7.19 -5.01 -8.44
C LEU A 16 -6.83 -6.40 -7.88
N ALA A 17 -6.32 -7.30 -8.72
CA ALA A 17 -5.89 -8.64 -8.29
C ALA A 17 -4.69 -8.54 -7.34
N GLU A 18 -3.68 -7.77 -7.70
CA GLU A 18 -2.47 -7.55 -6.88
C GLU A 18 -2.79 -6.81 -5.58
N GLN A 19 -3.71 -5.84 -5.61
CA GLN A 19 -4.20 -5.20 -4.40
C GLN A 19 -4.92 -6.19 -3.47
N ALA A 20 -5.64 -7.18 -4.01
CA ALA A 20 -6.29 -8.21 -3.21
C ALA A 20 -5.28 -9.15 -2.53
N GLU A 21 -4.22 -9.54 -3.23
CA GLU A 21 -3.10 -10.32 -2.66
C GLU A 21 -2.42 -9.55 -1.53
N ILE A 22 -2.04 -8.30 -1.78
CA ILE A 22 -1.44 -7.41 -0.78
C ILE A 22 -2.38 -7.27 0.43
N ARG A 23 -3.69 -7.06 0.19
CA ARG A 23 -4.69 -6.92 1.25
C ARG A 23 -4.80 -8.17 2.11
N ALA A 24 -4.76 -9.37 1.52
CA ALA A 24 -4.81 -10.62 2.28
C ALA A 24 -3.65 -10.73 3.28
N VAL A 25 -2.44 -10.34 2.87
CA VAL A 25 -1.25 -10.32 3.74
C VAL A 25 -1.39 -9.26 4.85
N VAL A 26 -1.87 -8.07 4.51
CA VAL A 26 -2.10 -6.98 5.48
C VAL A 26 -3.17 -7.37 6.52
N LEU A 27 -4.24 -8.05 6.11
CA LEU A 27 -5.28 -8.55 7.02
C LEU A 27 -4.75 -9.63 7.98
N GLY A 28 -3.74 -10.39 7.56
CA GLY A 28 -2.98 -11.31 8.40
C GLY A 28 -1.97 -10.63 9.33
N ALA A 29 -1.96 -9.29 9.41
CA ALA A 29 -0.99 -8.48 10.15
C ALA A 29 0.49 -8.70 9.74
N ALA A 30 0.72 -9.19 8.51
CA ALA A 30 2.04 -9.42 7.95
C ALA A 30 2.47 -8.27 7.03
N VAL A 31 3.79 -8.13 6.80
CA VAL A 31 4.36 -7.13 5.90
C VAL A 31 4.19 -7.60 4.45
N PRO A 32 3.46 -6.87 3.60
CA PRO A 32 3.28 -7.28 2.22
C PRO A 32 4.54 -7.01 1.39
N HIS A 33 4.84 -7.91 0.47
CA HIS A 33 5.93 -7.79 -0.50
C HIS A 33 5.38 -7.31 -1.84
N CYS A 34 6.19 -6.59 -2.62
CA CYS A 34 5.78 -6.15 -3.96
C CYS A 34 5.69 -7.36 -4.91
N PRO A 35 4.52 -7.66 -5.52
CA PRO A 35 4.35 -8.81 -6.42
C PRO A 35 4.94 -8.60 -7.83
N ARG A 36 5.34 -7.36 -8.17
CA ARG A 36 5.83 -6.98 -9.50
C ARG A 36 7.34 -6.96 -9.65
N CYS A 37 8.07 -6.81 -8.55
CA CYS A 37 9.53 -6.69 -8.62
C CYS A 37 10.15 -8.07 -8.41
N ASP A 38 11.11 -8.46 -9.23
CA ASP A 38 11.75 -9.80 -9.16
C ASP A 38 12.27 -10.19 -7.76
N THR A 39 12.67 -9.21 -6.96
CA THR A 39 13.23 -9.44 -5.61
C THR A 39 12.18 -9.37 -4.50
N HIS A 40 10.89 -9.24 -4.84
CA HIS A 40 9.75 -9.09 -3.92
C HIS A 40 10.09 -8.29 -2.64
N PRO A 41 10.60 -7.05 -2.76
CA PRO A 41 11.03 -6.28 -1.59
C PRO A 41 9.85 -5.98 -0.67
N ALA A 42 10.12 -5.97 0.63
CA ALA A 42 9.15 -5.58 1.64
C ALA A 42 8.66 -4.15 1.38
N MET A 43 7.35 -3.96 1.37
CA MET A 43 6.77 -2.63 1.18
C MET A 43 6.83 -1.82 2.46
N SER A 44 7.13 -0.53 2.33
CA SER A 44 7.12 0.39 3.45
C SER A 44 5.69 0.77 3.80
N ARG A 45 5.26 0.43 5.02
CA ARG A 45 3.97 0.83 5.59
C ARG A 45 4.07 2.26 6.13
N LYS A 46 3.13 3.11 5.71
CA LYS A 46 2.93 4.47 6.23
C LYS A 46 1.47 4.59 6.66
N GLU A 47 1.26 4.87 7.93
CA GLU A 47 -0.09 5.09 8.44
C GLU A 47 -0.56 6.48 7.99
N ILE A 48 -1.61 6.51 7.17
CA ILE A 48 -2.32 7.72 6.74
C ILE A 48 -3.58 7.84 7.61
N GLY A 49 -3.46 8.52 8.73
CA GLY A 49 -4.59 8.79 9.63
C GLY A 49 -4.21 9.80 10.70
N GLY A 50 -4.99 10.86 10.85
CA GLY A 50 -4.74 11.92 11.84
C GLY A 50 -5.28 13.30 11.44
N GLY A 51 -5.60 13.51 10.16
CA GLY A 51 -6.27 14.72 9.69
C GLY A 51 -7.77 14.64 9.94
N SER A 52 -8.25 15.39 10.94
CA SER A 52 -9.67 15.67 11.15
C SER A 52 -10.22 16.40 9.92
N PHE A 53 -10.75 15.68 8.92
CA PHE A 53 -11.48 16.28 7.79
C PHE A 53 -12.84 16.87 8.22
N GLY A 54 -12.91 17.56 9.36
CA GLY A 54 -14.07 18.32 9.84
C GLY A 54 -15.38 17.56 10.09
N LEU A 55 -15.45 16.25 9.80
CA LEU A 55 -16.72 15.52 9.72
C LEU A 55 -16.84 14.32 10.70
N GLY A 56 -15.99 14.26 11.73
CA GLY A 56 -16.11 13.24 12.80
C GLY A 56 -15.69 11.82 12.40
N TYR A 57 -15.14 11.60 11.20
CA TYR A 57 -14.67 10.29 10.75
C TYR A 57 -13.15 10.17 10.89
N GLN A 58 -12.68 9.41 11.88
CA GLN A 58 -11.28 8.99 11.96
C GLN A 58 -11.06 7.80 11.03
N ARG A 59 -10.79 8.05 9.74
CA ARG A 59 -10.34 6.98 8.83
C ARG A 59 -8.87 6.68 9.09
N LYS A 60 -8.58 5.48 9.58
CA LYS A 60 -7.23 4.93 9.63
C LYS A 60 -6.96 4.19 8.33
N ARG A 61 -6.13 4.78 7.48
CA ARG A 61 -5.65 4.17 6.24
C ARG A 61 -4.19 3.78 6.42
N ASP A 62 -3.80 2.68 5.81
CA ASP A 62 -2.41 2.33 5.63
C ASP A 62 -2.03 2.51 4.17
N TRP A 63 -0.85 3.09 3.95
CA TRP A 63 -0.26 3.26 2.64
C TRP A 63 1.01 2.42 2.54
N PHE A 64 1.03 1.50 1.60
CA PHE A 64 2.16 0.66 1.30
C PHE A 64 2.84 1.14 0.04
N VAL A 65 4.15 1.37 0.09
CA VAL A 65 4.95 1.84 -1.04
C VAL A 65 6.13 0.89 -1.26
N CYS A 66 6.32 0.44 -2.49
CA CYS A 66 7.51 -0.32 -2.87
C CYS A 66 8.70 0.63 -3.06
N PRO A 67 9.87 0.39 -2.44
CA PRO A 67 11.05 1.25 -2.63
C PRO A 67 11.70 1.12 -4.02
N ARG A 68 11.41 0.04 -4.77
CA ARG A 68 12.02 -0.26 -6.07
C ARG A 68 11.23 0.35 -7.23
N CYS A 69 10.00 -0.11 -7.45
CA CYS A 69 9.15 0.39 -8.53
C CYS A 69 8.35 1.65 -8.15
N ARG A 70 8.40 2.11 -6.88
CA ARG A 70 7.64 3.26 -6.35
C ARG A 70 6.12 3.14 -6.48
N ARG A 71 5.60 1.97 -6.86
CA ARG A 71 4.17 1.69 -6.85
C ARG A 71 3.63 1.66 -5.43
N SER A 72 2.37 2.01 -5.30
CA SER A 72 1.74 2.09 -4.00
C SER A 72 0.31 1.56 -3.97
N ALA A 73 -0.08 1.07 -2.79
CA ALA A 73 -1.42 0.62 -2.47
C ALA A 73 -1.88 1.27 -1.16
N ILE A 74 -3.10 1.77 -1.12
CA ILE A 74 -3.70 2.37 0.08
C ILE A 74 -4.88 1.50 0.49
N PHE A 75 -4.89 1.07 1.76
CA PHE A 75 -5.97 0.28 2.32
C PHE A 75 -6.63 1.00 3.50
N ASP A 76 -7.95 1.05 3.52
CA ASP A 76 -8.73 1.46 4.69
C ASP A 76 -8.74 0.31 5.71
N LEU A 77 -7.92 0.37 6.77
CA LEU A 77 -7.90 -0.66 7.83
C LEU A 77 -9.15 -0.63 8.70
N ARG A 78 -9.64 0.57 9.03
CA ARG A 78 -10.85 0.74 9.83
C ARG A 78 -11.70 1.84 9.23
N ARG A 79 -12.87 1.46 8.71
CA ARG A 79 -14.00 2.38 8.64
C ARG A 79 -14.60 2.42 10.04
N GLY A 80 -14.25 3.44 10.83
CA GLY A 80 -15.02 3.76 12.01
C GLY A 80 -16.43 4.10 11.55
N THR A 81 -17.36 3.16 11.62
CA THR A 81 -18.78 3.45 11.54
C THR A 81 -19.15 4.16 12.83
N ARG A 82 -19.78 5.33 12.66
CA ARG A 82 -20.39 6.15 13.72
C ARG A 82 -21.18 5.24 14.66
N ASN A 83 -20.96 5.36 15.97
CA ASN A 83 -21.92 4.93 16.99
C ASN A 83 -23.06 5.96 17.01
#